data_AF-A0A5S4GMC8-F1
#
_entry.id   AF-A0A5S4GMC8-F1
#
_cell.length_a   1.000
_cell.length_b   1.000
_cell.length_c   1.000
_cell.angle_alpha   90.00
_cell.angle_beta   90.00
_cell.angle_gamma   90.00
#
_symmetry.space_group_name_H-M   'P 1'
#
loop_
_entity.id
_entity.type
_entity.pdbx_description
1 polymer ?
#
loop_
_entity_poly.entity_id
_entity_poly.type
_entity_poly.pdbx_seq_one_letter_code
_entity_poly.pdbx_strand_id
1 'polypeptide(L)'
;MEGVEAAAVAGLAGHLDLLRPDAELVVEVSWRLLRRQGRRVEEVTGPLIAAGFHAYLLANDYRARSYPAAMRRPAAPVRLHAPFTGLRDPSDLVFSRTDADRLR
;
A
#
# COMPACT_ATOMS: atom_id res chain seq x y z
N MET A 1 16.24 -2.19 -4.97
CA MET A 1 15.94 -3.62 -4.75
C MET A 1 14.42 -3.72 -4.78
N GLU A 2 13.84 -4.48 -5.70
CA GLU A 2 12.38 -4.64 -5.87
C GLU A 2 11.98 -6.02 -5.35
N GLY A 3 10.78 -6.17 -4.77
CA GLY A 3 10.32 -7.47 -4.26
C GLY A 3 10.79 -7.81 -2.85
N VAL A 4 11.11 -6.84 -1.99
CA VAL A 4 11.47 -7.08 -0.57
C VAL A 4 10.49 -6.49 0.43
N GLU A 5 9.31 -6.07 -0.05
CA GLU A 5 8.25 -5.47 0.74
C GLU A 5 7.81 -6.36 1.91
N ALA A 6 7.72 -7.69 1.72
CA ALA A 6 7.34 -8.60 2.79
C ALA A 6 8.40 -8.66 3.91
N ALA A 7 9.68 -8.64 3.56
CA ALA A 7 10.76 -8.60 4.53
C ALA A 7 10.82 -7.23 5.24
N ALA A 8 10.63 -6.14 4.49
CA ALA A 8 10.62 -4.78 5.03
C ALA A 8 9.47 -4.58 6.03
N VAL A 9 8.24 -4.98 5.69
CA VAL A 9 7.09 -4.89 6.59
C VAL A 9 7.27 -5.81 7.81
N ALA A 10 7.79 -7.02 7.63
CA ALA A 10 8.09 -7.91 8.74
C ALA A 10 9.09 -7.29 9.73
N GLY A 11 10.14 -6.63 9.25
CA GLY A 11 11.10 -5.91 10.10
C GLY A 11 10.49 -4.68 10.80
N LEU A 12 9.53 -4.02 10.15
CA LEU A 12 8.83 -2.87 10.72
C LEU A 12 7.77 -3.25 11.76
N ALA A 13 7.20 -4.46 11.68
CA ALA A 13 6.02 -4.88 12.45
C ALA A 13 6.12 -4.58 13.96
N GLY A 14 7.27 -4.86 14.59
CA GLY A 14 7.48 -4.61 16.03
C GLY A 14 7.59 -3.13 16.43
N HIS A 15 7.62 -2.21 15.46
CA HIS A 15 7.80 -0.77 15.66
C HIS A 15 6.61 0.06 15.16
N LEU A 16 5.58 -0.58 14.59
CA LEU A 16 4.43 0.11 14.01
C LEU A 16 3.65 0.96 15.03
N ASP A 17 3.69 0.59 16.31
CA ASP A 17 3.07 1.35 17.39
C ASP A 17 3.88 2.57 17.85
N LEU A 18 5.14 2.67 17.44
CA LEU A 18 6.00 3.83 17.72
C LEU A 18 5.82 4.93 16.67
N LEU A 19 5.14 4.63 15.56
CA LEU A 19 4.81 5.63 14.55
C LEU A 19 3.85 6.66 15.14
N ARG A 20 3.96 7.90 14.64
CA ARG A 20 2.98 8.93 14.99
C ARG A 20 1.57 8.46 14.64
N PRO A 21 0.54 8.88 15.39
CA PRO A 21 -0.84 8.49 15.11
C PRO A 21 -1.33 8.87 13.70
N ASP A 22 -0.75 9.91 13.11
CA ASP A 22 -1.05 10.42 11.76
C ASP A 22 -0.04 9.96 10.69
N ALA A 23 0.86 9.03 11.02
CA ALA A 23 1.78 8.48 10.05
C ALA A 23 1.05 7.61 9.02
N GLU A 24 1.41 7.78 7.76
CA GLU A 24 0.97 6.94 6.65
C GLU A 24 2.16 6.22 6.02
N LEU A 25 1.95 4.97 5.62
CA LEU A 25 2.96 4.15 4.94
C LEU A 25 2.52 3.90 3.51
N VAL A 26 3.39 4.21 2.55
CA VAL A 26 3.17 3.87 1.14
C VAL A 26 4.01 2.64 0.81
N VAL A 27 3.35 1.58 0.36
CA VAL A 27 3.99 0.32 -0.02
C VAL A 27 3.57 -0.03 -1.45
N GLU A 28 4.55 -0.10 -2.35
CA GLU A 28 4.35 -0.69 -3.67
C GLU A 28 4.29 -2.21 -3.50
N VAL A 29 3.23 -2.83 -4.00
CA VAL A 29 3.00 -4.26 -3.87
C VAL A 29 2.90 -4.88 -5.26
N SER A 30 3.77 -5.85 -5.54
CA SER A 30 3.70 -6.66 -6.75
C SER A 30 3.29 -8.10 -6.45
N TRP A 31 2.06 -8.45 -6.83
CA TRP A 31 1.54 -9.81 -6.66
C TRP A 31 2.39 -10.85 -7.39
N ARG A 32 2.83 -10.54 -8.60
CA ARG A 32 3.66 -11.44 -9.41
C ARG A 32 5.03 -11.67 -8.78
N LEU A 33 5.66 -10.63 -8.19
CA LEU A 33 6.95 -10.81 -7.53
C LEU A 33 6.81 -11.61 -6.23
N LEU A 34 5.83 -11.29 -5.39
CA LEU A 34 5.54 -12.07 -4.18
C LEU A 34 5.29 -13.55 -4.51
N ARG A 35 4.44 -13.83 -5.50
CA ARG A 35 4.16 -15.21 -5.94
C ARG A 35 5.41 -15.93 -6.45
N ARG A 36 6.27 -15.25 -7.21
CA ARG A 36 7.56 -15.83 -7.68
C ARG A 36 8.50 -16.17 -6.52
N GLN A 37 8.34 -15.52 -5.38
CA GLN A 37 9.09 -15.78 -4.15
C GLN A 37 8.38 -16.77 -3.21
N GLY A 38 7.23 -17.34 -3.62
CA GLY A 38 6.43 -18.22 -2.77
C GLY A 38 5.73 -17.49 -1.62
N ARG A 39 5.58 -16.16 -1.72
CA ARG A 39 4.96 -15.30 -0.70
C ARG A 39 3.55 -14.89 -1.12
N ARG A 40 2.73 -14.52 -0.14
CA ARG A 40 1.35 -14.02 -0.34
C ARG A 40 1.25 -12.53 -0.02
N VAL A 41 0.23 -11.87 -0.55
CA VAL A 41 -0.10 -10.47 -0.25
C VAL A 41 -0.25 -10.22 1.24
N GLU A 42 -0.90 -11.16 1.93
CA GLU A 42 -1.25 -11.02 3.34
C GLU A 42 -0.01 -10.96 4.22
N GLU A 43 1.15 -11.42 3.74
CA GLU A 43 2.42 -11.28 4.45
C GLU A 43 2.95 -9.84 4.44
N VAL A 44 2.46 -9.01 3.51
CA VAL A 44 2.73 -7.57 3.45
C VAL A 44 1.59 -6.79 4.13
N THR A 45 0.34 -7.07 3.77
CA THR A 45 -0.81 -6.27 4.25
C THR A 45 -1.22 -6.64 5.68
N GLY A 46 -1.06 -7.90 6.07
CA GLY A 46 -1.55 -8.44 7.35
C GLY A 46 -0.96 -7.76 8.58
N PRO A 47 0.37 -7.60 8.69
CA PRO A 47 0.99 -6.92 9.83
C PRO A 47 0.51 -5.47 9.99
N LEU A 48 0.31 -4.77 8.87
CA LEU A 48 -0.17 -3.38 8.85
C LEU A 48 -1.63 -3.30 9.31
N ILE A 49 -2.49 -4.19 8.80
CA ILE A 49 -3.89 -4.27 9.22
C ILE A 49 -4.01 -4.63 10.71
N ALA A 50 -3.20 -5.58 11.18
CA ALA A 50 -3.16 -5.97 12.59
C ALA A 50 -2.72 -4.81 13.50
N ALA A 51 -1.89 -3.90 13.02
CA ALA A 51 -1.48 -2.68 13.71
C ALA A 51 -2.50 -1.51 13.59
N GLY A 52 -3.71 -1.78 13.09
CA GLY A 52 -4.80 -0.81 13.02
C GLY A 52 -4.76 0.11 11.79
N PHE A 53 -3.95 -0.22 10.78
CA PHE A 53 -3.97 0.53 9.53
C PHE A 53 -5.06 0.03 8.58
N HIS A 54 -5.66 0.97 7.86
CA HIS A 54 -6.58 0.76 6.77
C HIS A 54 -5.86 0.95 5.44
N ALA A 55 -6.11 0.05 4.47
CA ALA A 55 -5.47 0.08 3.16
C ALA A 55 -6.26 0.94 2.16
N TYR A 56 -5.55 1.73 1.37
CA TYR A 56 -6.10 2.59 0.33
C TYR A 56 -5.32 2.40 -0.97
N LEU A 57 -6.01 2.37 -2.11
CA LEU A 57 -5.37 2.35 -3.42
C LEU A 57 -4.94 3.77 -3.79
N LEU A 58 -3.64 3.95 -4.02
CA LEU A 58 -3.12 5.17 -4.64
C LEU A 58 -3.19 5.00 -6.16
N ALA A 59 -3.94 5.87 -6.83
CA ALA A 59 -4.07 5.81 -8.28
C ALA A 59 -2.79 6.30 -8.96
N ASN A 60 -1.97 5.35 -9.41
CA ASN A 60 -0.72 5.63 -10.12
C ASN A 60 -0.65 4.78 -11.41
N ASP A 61 -0.48 5.43 -12.57
CA ASP A 61 -0.39 4.74 -13.87
C ASP A 61 1.05 4.64 -14.40
N TYR A 62 2.01 5.32 -13.75
CA TYR A 62 3.45 5.38 -14.06
C TYR A 62 3.83 5.73 -15.51
N ARG A 63 2.87 6.16 -16.34
CA ARG A 63 3.14 6.54 -17.72
C ARG A 63 3.62 7.98 -17.73
N ALA A 64 4.79 8.26 -18.32
CA ALA A 64 5.32 9.62 -18.38
C ALA A 64 4.30 10.66 -18.92
N ARG A 65 3.43 10.26 -19.85
CA ARG A 65 2.37 11.11 -20.43
C ARG A 65 1.27 11.53 -19.45
N SER A 66 1.01 10.77 -18.38
CA SER A 66 -0.05 11.07 -17.41
C SER A 66 0.43 12.06 -16.34
N TYR A 67 1.75 12.13 -16.13
CA TYR A 67 2.34 12.83 -15.01
C TYR A 67 1.93 14.31 -14.90
N PRO A 68 1.91 15.12 -15.99
CA PRO A 68 1.45 16.51 -15.89
C PRO A 68 -0.02 16.64 -15.45
N ALA A 69 -0.89 15.70 -15.85
CA ALA A 69 -2.29 15.72 -15.43
C ALA A 69 -2.45 15.26 -13.97
N ALA A 70 -1.74 14.21 -13.58
CA ALA A 70 -1.74 13.69 -12.21
C ALA A 70 -1.21 14.73 -11.20
N MET A 71 -0.16 15.49 -11.55
CA MET A 71 0.35 16.57 -10.70
C MET A 71 -0.64 17.72 -10.52
N ARG A 72 -1.40 18.06 -11.57
CA ARG A 72 -2.38 19.17 -11.50
C ARG A 72 -3.64 18.78 -10.72
N ARG A 73 -4.00 17.50 -10.74
CA ARG A 73 -5.21 16.95 -10.11
C ARG A 73 -4.88 15.58 -9.52
N PRO A 74 -4.18 15.53 -8.38
CA PRO A 74 -3.90 14.27 -7.72
C PRO A 74 -5.22 13.60 -7.31
N ALA A 75 -5.35 12.32 -7.62
CA ALA A 75 -6.47 11.52 -7.17
C ALA A 75 -6.25 11.12 -5.71
N ALA A 76 -7.25 11.38 -4.86
CA ALA A 76 -7.23 10.94 -3.48
C ALA A 76 -7.12 9.40 -3.39
N PRO A 77 -6.31 8.85 -2.47
CA PRO A 77 -6.31 7.43 -2.18
C PRO A 77 -7.71 6.94 -1.79
N VAL A 78 -8.15 5.82 -2.36
CA VAL A 78 -9.50 5.28 -2.17
C VAL A 78 -9.45 4.04 -1.31
N ARG A 79 -10.35 3.95 -0.33
CA ARG A 79 -10.39 2.84 0.61
C ARG A 79 -10.54 1.50 -0.11
N LEU A 80 -9.71 0.54 0.30
CA LEU A 80 -9.82 -0.85 -0.08
C LEU A 80 -10.33 -1.67 1.11
N HIS A 81 -11.27 -2.56 0.82
CA HIS A 81 -11.70 -3.59 1.74
C HIS A 81 -11.17 -4.93 1.25
N ALA A 82 -10.74 -5.79 2.18
CA ALA A 82 -10.33 -7.13 1.83
C ALA A 82 -11.50 -7.90 1.19
N PRO A 83 -11.23 -8.81 0.23
CA PRO A 83 -9.91 -9.22 -0.24
C PRO A 83 -9.32 -8.25 -1.30
N PHE A 84 -7.99 -8.10 -1.33
CA PHE A 84 -7.27 -7.20 -2.25
C PHE A 84 -7.09 -7.77 -3.68
N THR A 85 -8.09 -8.50 -4.19
CA THR A 85 -8.04 -9.13 -5.49
C THR A 85 -8.37 -8.15 -6.62
N GLY A 86 -7.84 -8.40 -7.83
CA GLY A 86 -8.18 -7.62 -9.04
C GLY A 86 -7.48 -6.26 -9.17
N LEU A 87 -6.57 -5.91 -8.26
CA LEU A 87 -5.75 -4.71 -8.38
C LEU A 87 -4.69 -4.83 -9.48
N ARG A 88 -4.24 -3.68 -10.00
CA ARG A 88 -3.14 -3.61 -10.98
C ARG A 88 -1.86 -4.17 -10.34
N ASP A 89 -0.94 -4.68 -11.16
CA ASP A 89 0.36 -5.20 -10.70
C ASP A 89 1.49 -4.46 -11.43
N PRO A 90 2.36 -3.72 -10.72
CA PRO A 90 2.29 -3.39 -9.29
C PRO A 90 1.16 -2.39 -8.97
N SER A 91 0.78 -2.32 -7.68
CA SER A 91 -0.10 -1.28 -7.12
C SER A 91 0.57 -0.59 -5.94
N ASP A 92 0.40 0.73 -5.85
CA ASP A 92 0.74 1.51 -4.67
C ASP A 92 -0.40 1.48 -3.66
N LEU A 93 -0.11 1.01 -2.44
CA LEU A 93 -1.05 0.99 -1.34
C LEU A 93 -0.61 1.99 -0.27
N VAL A 94 -1.54 2.84 0.15
CA VAL A 94 -1.38 3.71 1.33
C VAL A 94 -2.02 3.01 2.52
N PHE A 95 -1.28 2.91 3.62
CA PHE A 95 -1.77 2.41 4.90
C PHE A 95 -1.86 3.59 5.86
N SER A 96 -3.08 3.89 6.30
CA SER A 96 -3.38 5.01 7.20
C SER A 96 -4.24 4.52 8.36
N ARG A 97 -4.04 5.06 9.57
CA ARG A 97 -4.94 4.81 10.72
C ARG A 97 -6.27 5.57 10.59
N THR A 98 -6.39 6.45 9.61
CA THR A 98 -7.67 7.07 9.27
C THR A 98 -8.62 6.01 8.71
N ASP A 99 -9.85 5.96 9.23
CA ASP A 99 -10.94 5.11 8.72
C ASP A 99 -11.95 5.96 7.95
N ALA A 100 -11.71 6.15 6.65
CA ALA A 100 -12.57 6.91 5.76
C ALA A 100 -12.65 6.25 4.37
N ASP A 101 -13.59 6.71 3.52
CA ASP A 101 -13.69 6.23 2.14
C ASP A 101 -12.54 6.76 1.26
N ARG A 102 -12.00 7.93 1.59
CA ARG A 102 -10.90 8.60 0.88
C ARG A 102 -10.00 9.36 1.85
N LEU A 103 -8.70 9.36 1.57
CA LEU A 103 -7.72 10.20 2.27
C LEU A 103 -7.65 11.59 1.62
N ARG A 104 -7.27 12.61 2.38
CA ARG A 104 -7.25 14.02 1.95
C ARG A 104 -5.84 14.56 1.85
#